data_AF-A0A937XE75-F1
#
_entry.id   AF-A0A937XE75-F1
#
_cell.length_a   1.000
_cell.length_b   1.000
_cell.length_c   1.000
_cell.angle_alpha   90.00
_cell.angle_beta   90.00
_cell.angle_gamma   90.00
#
_symmetry.space_group_name_H-M   'P 1'
#
loop_
_entity.id
_entity.type
_entity.pdbx_description
1 polymer ?
#
loop_
_entity_poly.entity_id
_entity_poly.type
_entity_poly.pdbx_seq_one_letter_code
_entity_poly.pdbx_strand_id
1 'polypeptide(L)'
;GAWLRREERSAWRRPALLLVLALAASCLSPFGWRTWAFAHTLAAFLRSVGGAITEFGPPTGAFLRVWTVKLFWVYWAGTLLIALLLLHRRGARPFALLVALAGLGLSAASARNLPLLPLLSAPLHAAFADWASSRRRGLAGWFARRARPTAAALVRRGAPAREGADGADRSPARPRGAGALVACGLTAAAALGLSAWIVNGGFHEALLGETRFGFGLPPHTYPLRFAAYLERHPAPGRVFNNAADGGYLEYRFPGLRVYMDSRYVDAPLVREYFAALVDPQAFARLHARQRFDGALLKIADSPGLVLALLGDPQWRLVYGDPHRAFFVARERAESGDWPVEPPLFFQGDDLARRVNGLPAIQWVGVLARGSDRALLLAALEQLSGAPRIPSYVIQYALQYGFERQDGEVLELASRMYPRMFALDTAGRRFVDALMRRLPSR
;
A
#
# COMPACT_ATOMS: atom_id res chain seq x y z
N GLY A 1 30.43 -41.12 -9.24
CA GLY A 1 31.04 -40.08 -8.38
C GLY A 1 31.90 -39.05 -9.11
N ALA A 2 32.64 -39.41 -10.18
CA ALA A 2 33.58 -38.50 -10.85
C ALA A 2 32.99 -37.72 -12.05
N TRP A 3 32.04 -38.29 -12.80
CA TRP A 3 31.46 -37.68 -14.00
C TRP A 3 30.55 -36.47 -13.70
N LEU A 4 29.81 -36.50 -12.59
CA LEU A 4 28.96 -35.39 -12.13
C LEU A 4 29.73 -34.10 -11.84
N ARG A 5 31.04 -34.15 -11.56
CA ARG A 5 31.83 -32.96 -11.22
C ARG A 5 32.21 -32.08 -12.43
N ARG A 6 32.19 -32.61 -13.66
CA ARG A 6 32.59 -31.82 -14.85
C ARG A 6 31.44 -30.99 -15.40
N GLU A 7 30.25 -31.55 -15.53
CA GLU A 7 29.08 -30.80 -16.01
C GLU A 7 28.63 -29.72 -15.02
N GLU A 8 28.61 -30.02 -13.72
CA GLU A 8 28.26 -29.04 -12.67
C GLU A 8 29.22 -27.84 -12.64
N ARG A 9 30.54 -28.06 -12.84
CA ARG A 9 31.51 -26.96 -12.92
C ARG A 9 31.24 -26.05 -14.12
N SER A 10 30.75 -26.58 -15.24
CA SER A 10 30.40 -25.76 -16.41
C SER A 10 29.14 -24.92 -16.17
N ALA A 11 28.18 -25.45 -15.40
CA ALA A 11 26.89 -24.82 -15.15
C ALA A 11 27.01 -23.51 -14.36
N TRP A 12 28.01 -23.39 -13.47
CA TRP A 12 28.28 -22.18 -12.69
C TRP A 12 29.20 -21.18 -13.40
N ARG A 13 30.04 -21.64 -14.34
CA ARG A 13 30.97 -20.76 -15.08
C ARG A 13 30.24 -19.68 -15.87
N ARG A 14 29.18 -20.03 -16.59
CA ARG A 14 28.45 -19.06 -17.43
C ARG A 14 27.73 -17.99 -16.60
N PRO A 15 26.95 -18.31 -15.55
CA PRO A 15 26.35 -17.30 -14.68
C PRO A 15 27.39 -16.44 -13.96
N ALA A 16 28.50 -17.04 -13.47
CA ALA A 16 29.57 -16.27 -12.83
C ALA A 16 30.22 -15.29 -13.81
N LEU A 17 30.52 -15.73 -15.04
CA LEU A 17 31.04 -14.85 -16.08
C LEU A 17 30.05 -13.74 -16.43
N LEU A 18 28.76 -14.05 -16.59
CA LEU A 18 27.72 -13.06 -16.83
C LEU A 18 27.61 -12.04 -15.68
N LEU A 19 27.72 -12.49 -14.44
CA LEU A 19 27.72 -11.60 -13.27
C LEU A 19 28.94 -10.66 -13.31
N VAL A 20 30.14 -11.19 -13.54
CA VAL A 20 31.36 -10.38 -13.65
C VAL A 20 31.25 -9.38 -14.80
N LEU A 21 30.78 -9.80 -15.96
CA LEU A 21 30.57 -8.92 -17.10
C LEU A 21 29.50 -7.86 -16.83
N ALA A 22 28.41 -8.20 -16.14
CA ALA A 22 27.37 -7.24 -15.76
C ALA A 22 27.90 -6.22 -14.74
N LEU A 23 28.67 -6.66 -13.75
CA LEU A 23 29.35 -5.78 -12.79
C LEU A 23 30.35 -4.86 -13.51
N ALA A 24 31.19 -5.40 -14.39
CA ALA A 24 32.13 -4.61 -15.18
C ALA A 24 31.39 -3.61 -16.09
N ALA A 25 30.34 -4.03 -16.79
CA ALA A 25 29.53 -3.17 -17.64
C ALA A 25 28.84 -2.04 -16.85
N SER A 26 28.38 -2.31 -15.62
CA SER A 26 27.81 -1.26 -14.77
C SER A 26 28.83 -0.17 -14.38
N CYS A 27 30.12 -0.53 -14.35
CA CYS A 27 31.24 0.39 -14.15
C CYS A 27 31.65 1.13 -15.42
N LEU A 28 31.11 0.80 -16.60
CA LEU A 28 31.32 1.55 -17.85
C LEU A 28 30.31 2.69 -18.03
N SER A 29 29.34 2.85 -17.13
CA SER A 29 28.46 4.02 -17.12
C SER A 29 29.28 5.31 -16.96
N PRO A 30 28.76 6.49 -17.36
CA PRO A 30 29.43 7.78 -17.14
C PRO A 30 29.79 8.06 -15.67
N PHE A 31 29.14 7.36 -14.74
CA PHE A 31 29.37 7.47 -13.30
C PHE A 31 30.39 6.46 -12.75
N GLY A 32 30.81 5.47 -13.55
CA GLY A 32 31.81 4.48 -13.17
C GLY A 32 31.46 3.70 -11.90
N TRP A 33 32.44 3.57 -11.00
CA TRP A 33 32.27 2.93 -9.69
C TRP A 33 31.31 3.70 -8.75
N ARG A 34 31.06 5.00 -9.02
CA ARG A 34 30.20 5.84 -8.18
C ARG A 34 28.74 5.36 -8.19
N THR A 35 28.32 4.63 -9.24
CA THR A 35 27.02 3.95 -9.29
C THR A 35 26.83 3.00 -8.11
N TRP A 36 27.87 2.21 -7.79
CA TRP A 36 27.84 1.27 -6.67
C TRP A 36 27.93 1.97 -5.32
N ALA A 37 28.75 3.02 -5.22
CA ALA A 37 28.79 3.86 -4.04
C ALA A 37 27.41 4.47 -3.76
N PHE A 38 26.74 4.98 -4.79
CA PHE A 38 25.38 5.52 -4.70
C PHE A 38 24.37 4.45 -4.29
N ALA A 39 24.41 3.25 -4.87
CA ALA A 39 23.54 2.14 -4.47
C ALA A 39 23.72 1.77 -3.00
N HIS A 40 24.96 1.75 -2.51
CA HIS A 40 25.26 1.52 -1.09
C HIS A 40 24.73 2.66 -0.21
N THR A 41 24.96 3.92 -0.60
CA THR A 41 24.43 5.10 0.10
C THR A 41 22.92 5.08 0.15
N LEU A 42 22.24 4.73 -0.95
CA LEU A 42 20.79 4.60 -1.00
C LEU A 42 20.29 3.47 -0.09
N ALA A 43 20.95 2.31 -0.09
CA ALA A 43 20.61 1.22 0.82
C ALA A 43 20.80 1.61 2.30
N ALA A 44 21.87 2.34 2.62
CA ALA A 44 22.10 2.88 3.96
C ALA A 44 21.04 3.92 4.35
N PHE A 45 20.70 4.82 3.44
CA PHE A 45 19.63 5.80 3.59
C PHE A 45 18.30 5.11 3.91
N LEU A 46 17.86 4.17 3.05
CA LEU A 46 16.60 3.44 3.21
C LEU A 46 16.51 2.70 4.55
N ARG A 47 17.60 2.06 4.99
CA ARG A 47 17.67 1.44 6.33
C ARG A 47 17.52 2.47 7.44
N SER A 48 18.14 3.65 7.28
CA SER A 48 18.10 4.71 8.29
C SER A 48 16.75 5.45 8.39
N VAL A 49 15.92 5.38 7.34
CA VAL A 49 14.57 5.97 7.31
C VAL A 49 13.44 4.94 7.41
N GLY A 50 13.75 3.63 7.37
CA GLY A 50 12.74 2.56 7.36
C GLY A 50 11.83 2.52 8.60
N GLY A 51 12.26 3.10 9.72
CA GLY A 51 11.41 3.28 10.91
C GLY A 51 10.42 4.45 10.78
N ALA A 52 10.72 5.44 9.95
CA ALA A 52 9.86 6.60 9.71
C ALA A 52 8.91 6.39 8.53
N ILE A 53 9.38 5.71 7.47
CA ILE A 53 8.60 5.40 6.28
C ILE A 53 8.34 3.89 6.25
N THR A 54 7.12 3.52 6.65
CA THR A 54 6.71 2.13 6.81
C THR A 54 6.89 1.28 5.55
N GLU A 55 6.71 1.87 4.35
CA GLU A 55 6.87 1.19 3.05
C GLU A 55 8.29 0.66 2.79
N PHE A 56 9.31 1.24 3.42
CA PHE A 56 10.70 0.78 3.30
C PHE A 56 11.02 -0.39 4.25
N GLY A 57 10.14 -0.68 5.21
CA GLY A 57 10.24 -1.83 6.08
C GLY A 57 9.73 -3.13 5.45
N PRO A 58 10.01 -4.28 6.09
CA PRO A 58 9.53 -5.58 5.64
C PRO A 58 7.99 -5.63 5.60
N PRO A 59 7.37 -6.42 4.70
CA PRO A 59 5.92 -6.52 4.55
C PRO A 59 5.28 -7.36 5.68
N THR A 60 5.51 -6.95 6.93
CA THR A 60 5.06 -7.60 8.17
C THR A 60 4.27 -6.62 9.05
N GLY A 61 3.84 -7.06 10.24
CA GLY A 61 3.17 -6.18 11.21
C GLY A 61 1.86 -5.60 10.66
N ALA A 62 1.78 -4.27 10.57
CA ALA A 62 0.59 -3.57 10.07
C ALA A 62 0.23 -3.98 8.63
N PHE A 63 1.21 -4.29 7.78
CA PHE A 63 0.97 -4.75 6.40
C PHE A 63 0.21 -6.07 6.33
N LEU A 64 0.31 -6.94 7.35
CA LEU A 64 -0.43 -8.20 7.40
C LEU A 64 -1.95 -8.01 7.55
N ARG A 65 -2.41 -6.79 7.84
CA ARG A 65 -3.85 -6.46 7.76
C ARG A 65 -4.35 -6.45 6.31
N VAL A 66 -3.47 -6.20 5.35
CA VAL A 66 -3.78 -6.23 3.92
C VAL A 66 -3.69 -7.67 3.42
N TRP A 67 -4.78 -8.18 2.86
CA TRP A 67 -4.88 -9.58 2.42
C TRP A 67 -3.88 -9.93 1.29
N THR A 68 -3.55 -8.99 0.40
CA THR A 68 -2.55 -9.20 -0.65
C THR A 68 -1.16 -9.49 -0.08
N VAL A 69 -0.81 -8.90 1.06
CA VAL A 69 0.45 -9.17 1.75
C VAL A 69 0.46 -10.58 2.33
N LYS A 70 -0.68 -11.09 2.79
CA LYS A 70 -0.80 -12.50 3.21
C LYS A 70 -0.59 -13.45 2.03
N LEU A 71 -1.22 -13.16 0.88
CA LEU A 71 -1.01 -13.93 -0.34
C LEU A 71 0.44 -13.88 -0.82
N PHE A 72 1.09 -12.72 -0.71
CA PHE A 72 2.51 -12.58 -0.97
C PHE A 72 3.32 -13.57 -0.11
N TRP A 73 3.08 -13.67 1.20
CA TRP A 73 3.82 -14.61 2.05
C TRP A 73 3.55 -16.08 1.72
N VAL A 74 2.32 -16.42 1.30
CA VAL A 74 2.01 -17.76 0.77
C VAL A 74 2.81 -18.04 -0.50
N TYR A 75 2.86 -17.07 -1.43
CA TYR A 75 3.62 -17.18 -2.68
C TYR A 75 5.14 -17.23 -2.42
N TRP A 76 5.63 -16.46 -1.46
CA TRP A 76 7.01 -16.47 -0.99
C TRP A 76 7.38 -17.84 -0.43
N ALA A 77 6.58 -18.40 0.47
CA ALA A 77 6.81 -19.72 1.05
C ALA A 77 6.75 -20.83 -0.01
N GLY A 78 5.80 -20.75 -0.94
CA GLY A 78 5.71 -21.67 -2.08
C GLY A 78 6.94 -21.61 -2.98
N THR A 79 7.45 -20.40 -3.26
CA THR A 79 8.67 -20.20 -4.04
C THR A 79 9.90 -20.76 -3.34
N LEU A 80 10.04 -20.54 -2.03
CA LEU A 80 11.10 -21.13 -1.23
C LEU A 80 11.02 -22.66 -1.24
N LEU A 81 9.83 -23.24 -1.09
CA LEU A 81 9.65 -24.70 -1.14
C LEU A 81 10.05 -25.27 -2.52
N ILE A 82 9.65 -24.62 -3.61
CA ILE A 82 10.06 -25.01 -4.97
C ILE A 82 11.58 -24.96 -5.11
N ALA A 83 12.22 -23.89 -4.62
CA ALA A 83 13.67 -23.74 -4.63
C ALA A 83 14.35 -24.90 -3.88
N LEU A 84 13.90 -25.22 -2.67
CA LEU A 84 14.41 -26.32 -1.86
C LEU A 84 14.20 -27.69 -2.52
N LEU A 85 13.03 -27.93 -3.12
CA LEU A 85 12.73 -29.19 -3.83
C LEU A 85 13.63 -29.39 -5.05
N LEU A 86 13.79 -28.35 -5.88
CA LEU A 86 14.65 -28.42 -7.07
C LEU A 86 16.14 -28.55 -6.69
N LEU A 87 16.56 -27.90 -5.60
CA LEU A 87 17.90 -28.04 -5.04
C LEU A 87 18.14 -29.47 -4.53
N HIS A 88 17.23 -30.00 -3.71
CA HIS A 88 17.32 -31.36 -3.17
C HIS A 88 17.36 -32.43 -4.29
N ARG A 89 16.60 -32.20 -5.38
CA ARG A 89 16.54 -33.12 -6.53
C ARG A 89 17.67 -32.91 -7.54
N ARG A 90 18.59 -31.96 -7.32
CA ARG A 90 19.63 -31.55 -8.27
C ARG A 90 19.10 -31.21 -9.68
N GLY A 91 17.83 -30.79 -9.76
CA GLY A 91 17.16 -30.39 -11.01
C GLY A 91 17.14 -28.87 -11.21
N ALA A 92 17.60 -28.10 -10.23
CA ALA A 92 17.64 -26.65 -10.31
C ALA A 92 18.69 -26.19 -11.32
N ARG A 93 18.29 -25.31 -12.25
CA ARG A 93 19.23 -24.50 -13.03
C ARG A 93 19.87 -23.49 -12.06
N PRO A 94 21.19 -23.48 -11.86
CA PRO A 94 21.87 -22.59 -10.91
C PRO A 94 21.44 -21.13 -11.00
N PHE A 95 21.32 -20.62 -12.23
CA PHE A 95 20.86 -19.27 -12.51
C PHE A 95 19.44 -19.01 -11.99
N ALA A 96 18.48 -19.91 -12.27
CA ALA A 96 17.10 -19.75 -11.84
C ALA A 96 16.97 -19.75 -10.31
N LEU A 97 17.77 -20.57 -9.63
CA LEU A 97 17.82 -20.60 -8.17
C LEU A 97 18.41 -19.30 -7.61
N LEU A 98 19.53 -18.82 -8.15
CA LEU A 98 20.19 -17.60 -7.69
C LEU A 98 19.28 -16.37 -7.83
N VAL A 99 18.63 -16.20 -8.98
CA VAL A 99 17.72 -15.07 -9.23
C VAL A 99 16.48 -15.17 -8.33
N ALA A 100 15.91 -16.37 -8.15
CA ALA A 100 14.78 -16.55 -7.24
C ALA A 100 15.16 -16.28 -5.77
N LEU A 101 16.34 -16.69 -5.31
CA LEU A 101 16.84 -16.39 -3.96
C LEU A 101 17.04 -14.88 -3.76
N ALA A 102 17.55 -14.17 -4.77
CA ALA A 102 17.63 -12.71 -4.75
C ALA A 102 16.22 -12.10 -4.64
N GLY A 103 15.25 -12.60 -5.41
CA GLY A 103 13.84 -12.17 -5.31
C GLY A 103 13.23 -12.41 -3.94
N LEU A 104 13.46 -13.59 -3.34
CA LEU A 104 13.01 -13.92 -1.98
C LEU A 104 13.60 -12.94 -0.94
N GLY A 105 14.90 -12.67 -1.02
CA GLY A 105 15.58 -11.75 -0.11
C GLY A 105 15.12 -10.30 -0.26
N LEU A 106 15.12 -9.78 -1.50
CA LEU A 106 14.75 -8.38 -1.77
C LEU A 106 13.28 -8.09 -1.44
N SER A 107 12.36 -8.99 -1.80
CA SER A 107 10.93 -8.81 -1.54
C SER A 107 10.56 -8.92 -0.06
N ALA A 108 11.30 -9.69 0.73
CA ALA A 108 11.12 -9.76 2.17
C ALA A 108 11.67 -8.53 2.90
N ALA A 109 12.64 -7.82 2.31
CA ALA A 109 13.30 -6.67 2.95
C ALA A 109 12.46 -5.38 2.91
N SER A 110 11.58 -5.19 1.91
CA SER A 110 10.75 -3.99 1.79
C SER A 110 9.40 -4.29 1.12
N ALA A 111 8.33 -3.66 1.62
CA ALA A 111 7.00 -3.71 1.00
C ALA A 111 6.99 -3.15 -0.45
N ARG A 112 7.89 -2.24 -0.81
CA ARG A 112 8.03 -1.78 -2.20
C ARG A 112 8.62 -2.82 -3.15
N ASN A 113 9.30 -3.83 -2.59
CA ASN A 113 9.93 -4.90 -3.36
C ASN A 113 9.03 -6.11 -3.58
N LEU A 114 7.77 -6.08 -3.13
CA LEU A 114 6.80 -7.17 -3.34
C LEU A 114 6.72 -7.64 -4.80
N PRO A 115 6.68 -6.74 -5.81
CA PRO A 115 6.60 -7.15 -7.22
C PRO A 115 7.86 -7.86 -7.75
N LEU A 116 9.01 -7.72 -7.06
CA LEU A 116 10.26 -8.34 -7.51
C LEU A 116 10.22 -9.87 -7.39
N LEU A 117 9.48 -10.42 -6.43
CA LEU A 117 9.42 -11.87 -6.24
C LEU A 117 8.85 -12.61 -7.46
N PRO A 118 7.67 -12.28 -8.01
CA PRO A 118 7.16 -12.98 -9.18
C PRO A 118 8.03 -12.77 -10.42
N LEU A 119 8.63 -11.58 -10.58
CA LEU A 119 9.53 -11.30 -11.70
C LEU A 119 10.81 -12.15 -11.64
N LEU A 120 11.45 -12.20 -10.47
CA LEU A 120 12.74 -12.86 -10.28
C LEU A 120 12.60 -14.39 -10.07
N SER A 121 11.44 -14.87 -9.60
CA SER A 121 11.19 -16.30 -9.42
C SER A 121 10.62 -17.01 -10.66
N ALA A 122 10.19 -16.26 -11.71
CA ALA A 122 9.62 -16.84 -12.92
C ALA A 122 10.46 -17.95 -13.58
N PRO A 123 11.81 -17.81 -13.74
CA PRO A 123 12.63 -18.88 -14.31
C PRO A 123 12.64 -20.17 -13.45
N LEU A 124 12.56 -20.02 -12.13
CA LEU A 124 12.49 -21.15 -11.20
C LEU A 124 11.14 -21.86 -11.32
N HIS A 125 10.04 -21.12 -11.41
CA HIS A 125 8.70 -21.68 -11.59
C HIS A 125 8.55 -22.38 -12.94
N ALA A 126 9.15 -21.85 -14.01
CA ALA A 126 9.23 -22.53 -15.30
C ALA A 126 9.98 -23.87 -15.19
N ALA A 127 11.16 -23.88 -14.56
CA ALA A 127 11.92 -25.11 -14.33
C ALA A 127 11.14 -26.14 -13.49
N PHE A 128 10.38 -25.68 -12.49
CA PHE A 128 9.50 -26.53 -11.69
C PHE A 128 8.34 -27.10 -12.50
N ALA A 129 7.70 -26.30 -13.37
CA ALA A 129 6.62 -26.75 -14.24
C ALA A 129 7.11 -27.82 -15.23
N ASP A 130 8.28 -27.60 -15.85
CA ASP A 130 8.93 -28.58 -16.73
C ASP A 130 9.17 -29.91 -16.01
N TRP A 131 9.73 -29.84 -14.80
CA TRP A 131 9.98 -31.00 -13.93
C TRP A 131 8.68 -31.72 -13.54
N ALA A 132 7.67 -30.97 -13.10
CA ALA A 132 6.38 -31.56 -12.72
C ALA A 132 5.71 -32.24 -13.91
N SER A 133 5.80 -31.65 -15.11
CA SER A 133 5.25 -32.22 -16.34
C SER A 133 5.96 -33.51 -16.75
N SER A 134 7.30 -33.56 -16.64
CA SER A 134 8.09 -34.75 -16.99
C SER A 134 7.80 -35.91 -16.03
N ARG A 135 7.61 -35.62 -14.74
CA ARG A 135 7.23 -36.61 -13.73
C ARG A 135 5.83 -37.18 -13.96
N ARG A 136 4.85 -36.34 -14.33
CA ARG A 136 3.50 -36.81 -14.68
C ARG A 136 3.52 -37.72 -15.90
N ARG A 137 4.31 -37.39 -16.93
CA ARG A 137 4.51 -38.26 -18.11
C ARG A 137 5.14 -39.60 -17.71
N GLY A 138 6.11 -39.59 -16.80
CA GLY A 138 6.72 -40.80 -16.26
C GLY A 138 5.73 -41.71 -15.53
N LEU A 139 4.89 -41.13 -14.64
CA LEU A 139 3.87 -41.88 -13.92
C LEU A 139 2.76 -42.41 -14.84
N ALA A 140 2.22 -41.56 -15.72
CA ALA A 140 1.20 -41.98 -16.69
C ALA A 140 1.73 -43.08 -17.63
N GLY A 141 2.97 -42.97 -18.10
CA GLY A 141 3.63 -44.01 -18.90
C GLY A 141 3.89 -45.29 -18.11
N TRP A 142 4.19 -45.20 -16.81
CA TRP A 142 4.30 -46.35 -15.93
C TRP A 142 2.97 -47.07 -15.76
N PHE A 143 1.88 -46.36 -15.47
CA PHE A 143 0.53 -46.94 -15.39
C PHE A 143 0.09 -47.53 -16.73
N ALA A 144 0.32 -46.85 -17.86
CA ALA A 144 -0.03 -47.36 -19.18
C ALA A 144 0.73 -48.65 -19.56
N ARG A 145 2.01 -48.77 -19.16
CA ARG A 145 2.78 -50.02 -19.33
C ARG A 145 2.26 -51.15 -18.44
N ARG A 146 1.81 -50.82 -17.22
CA ARG A 146 1.28 -51.80 -16.26
C ARG A 146 -0.17 -52.20 -16.53
N ALA A 147 -0.93 -51.37 -17.24
CA ALA A 147 -2.29 -51.63 -17.72
C ALA A 147 -2.33 -52.33 -19.10
N ARG A 148 -1.16 -52.65 -19.68
CA ARG A 148 -1.01 -53.56 -20.84
C ARG A 148 -0.66 -55.02 -20.48
N PRO A 149 -1.20 -55.68 -19.43
CA PRO A 149 -1.20 -57.13 -19.42
C PRO A 149 -2.34 -57.62 -20.33
N THR A 150 -2.11 -58.78 -20.96
CA THR A 150 -3.06 -59.69 -21.64
C THR A 150 -3.58 -59.41 -23.06
N ALA A 151 -3.84 -58.19 -23.54
CA ALA A 151 -4.39 -58.04 -24.91
C ALA A 151 -3.41 -58.45 -26.03
N ALA A 152 -2.11 -58.22 -25.84
CA ALA A 152 -1.09 -58.60 -26.82
C ALA A 152 -0.72 -60.11 -26.79
N ALA A 153 -1.18 -60.85 -25.79
CA ALA A 153 -0.99 -62.31 -25.73
C ALA A 153 -2.06 -63.09 -26.51
N LEU A 154 -3.21 -62.46 -26.84
CA LEU A 154 -4.33 -63.12 -27.53
C LEU A 154 -4.37 -62.89 -29.06
N VAL A 155 -3.60 -61.94 -29.60
CA VAL A 155 -3.60 -61.64 -31.06
C VAL A 155 -2.42 -62.29 -31.81
N ARG A 156 -1.58 -63.08 -31.12
CA ARG A 156 -0.40 -63.74 -31.74
C ARG A 156 -0.64 -65.17 -32.23
N ARG A 157 -1.89 -65.53 -32.55
CA ARG A 157 -2.24 -66.74 -33.31
C ARG A 157 -3.04 -66.34 -34.55
N GLY A 158 -2.39 -66.26 -35.71
CA GLY A 158 -3.06 -66.50 -36.99
C GLY A 158 -3.31 -65.33 -37.95
N ALA A 159 -2.39 -64.36 -38.09
CA ALA A 159 -2.48 -63.39 -39.20
C ALA A 159 -1.25 -63.53 -40.13
N PRO A 160 -1.44 -63.88 -41.41
CA PRO A 160 -0.35 -64.04 -42.38
C PRO A 160 0.30 -62.70 -42.73
N ALA A 161 1.61 -62.77 -43.00
CA ALA A 161 2.45 -61.66 -43.40
C ALA A 161 1.94 -61.01 -44.69
N ARG A 162 1.55 -59.73 -44.60
CA ARG A 162 1.44 -58.85 -45.76
C ARG A 162 2.69 -57.99 -45.82
N GLU A 163 3.62 -58.40 -46.68
CA GLU A 163 4.65 -57.53 -47.23
C GLU A 163 4.00 -56.50 -48.14
N GLY A 164 4.46 -55.24 -48.04
CA GLY A 164 4.09 -54.18 -48.97
C GLY A 164 3.17 -53.13 -48.37
N ALA A 165 3.77 -52.11 -47.75
CA ALA A 165 3.31 -50.72 -47.84
C ALA A 165 4.29 -49.81 -47.09
N ASP A 166 5.19 -49.18 -47.85
CA ASP A 166 5.90 -47.94 -47.47
C ASP A 166 4.90 -46.76 -47.41
N GLY A 167 3.90 -46.88 -46.55
CA GLY A 167 2.87 -45.88 -46.33
C GLY A 167 3.24 -45.02 -45.13
N ALA A 168 3.71 -43.80 -45.40
CA ALA A 168 4.00 -42.77 -44.42
C ALA A 168 3.02 -42.77 -43.23
N ASP A 169 3.49 -43.24 -42.07
CA ASP A 169 2.78 -43.21 -40.78
C ASP A 169 2.67 -41.77 -40.30
N ARG A 170 1.76 -41.01 -40.92
CA ARG A 170 1.25 -39.75 -40.38
C ARG A 170 0.23 -40.09 -39.30
N SER A 171 0.73 -40.56 -38.16
CA SER A 171 -0.07 -40.64 -36.94
C SER A 171 -0.82 -39.31 -36.76
N PRO A 172 -2.17 -39.30 -36.75
CA PRO A 172 -2.95 -38.07 -36.73
C PRO A 172 -2.57 -37.30 -35.47
N ALA A 173 -2.08 -36.07 -35.66
CA ALA A 173 -1.72 -35.18 -34.58
C ALA A 173 -2.93 -35.07 -33.64
N ARG A 174 -2.87 -35.73 -32.48
CA ARG A 174 -3.94 -35.66 -31.48
C ARG A 174 -4.29 -34.19 -31.24
N PRO A 175 -5.57 -33.81 -31.29
CA PRO A 175 -5.98 -32.42 -31.21
C PRO A 175 -5.56 -31.83 -29.86
N ARG A 176 -4.46 -31.08 -29.87
CA ARG A 176 -3.96 -30.31 -28.71
C ARG A 176 -4.85 -29.08 -28.40
N GLY A 177 -6.00 -28.93 -29.06
CA GLY A 177 -6.79 -27.69 -29.09
C GLY A 177 -7.73 -27.47 -27.91
N ALA A 178 -8.51 -28.47 -27.49
CA ALA A 178 -9.63 -28.22 -26.57
C ALA A 178 -9.17 -27.76 -25.16
N GLY A 179 -8.16 -28.43 -24.59
CA GLY A 179 -7.64 -28.05 -23.27
C GLY A 179 -6.94 -26.69 -23.27
N ALA A 180 -6.26 -26.34 -24.35
CA ALA A 180 -5.63 -25.03 -24.51
C ALA A 180 -6.68 -23.92 -24.62
N LEU A 181 -7.74 -24.12 -25.41
CA LEU A 181 -8.83 -23.16 -25.56
C LEU A 181 -9.57 -22.90 -24.24
N VAL A 182 -9.85 -23.95 -23.46
CA VAL A 182 -10.47 -23.80 -22.12
C VAL A 182 -9.56 -23.03 -21.18
N ALA A 183 -8.26 -23.37 -21.13
CA ALA A 183 -7.30 -22.65 -20.28
C ALA A 183 -7.17 -21.17 -20.68
N CYS A 184 -7.12 -20.87 -21.98
CA CYS A 184 -7.12 -19.50 -22.50
C CYS A 184 -8.41 -18.76 -22.14
N GLY A 185 -9.58 -19.40 -22.31
CA GLY A 185 -10.87 -18.81 -21.97
C GLY A 185 -11.01 -18.49 -20.48
N LEU A 186 -10.60 -19.41 -19.60
CA LEU A 186 -10.60 -19.18 -18.15
C LEU A 186 -9.63 -18.06 -17.74
N THR A 187 -8.46 -18.00 -18.37
CA THR A 187 -7.47 -16.94 -18.12
C THR A 187 -8.01 -15.58 -18.55
N ALA A 188 -8.63 -15.51 -19.74
CA ALA A 188 -9.26 -14.29 -20.24
C ALA A 188 -10.42 -13.83 -19.35
N ALA A 189 -11.29 -14.76 -18.92
CA ALA A 189 -12.39 -14.46 -18.00
C ALA A 189 -11.88 -13.95 -16.64
N ALA A 190 -10.84 -14.58 -16.08
CA ALA A 190 -10.21 -14.13 -14.84
C ALA A 190 -9.59 -12.73 -15.00
N ALA A 191 -8.90 -12.47 -16.11
CA ALA A 191 -8.32 -11.16 -16.39
C ALA A 191 -9.39 -10.07 -16.53
N LEU A 192 -10.50 -10.36 -17.21
CA LEU A 192 -11.65 -9.45 -17.33
C LEU A 192 -12.31 -9.20 -15.97
N GLY A 193 -12.52 -10.24 -15.17
CA GLY A 193 -13.08 -10.11 -13.82
C GLY A 193 -12.21 -9.25 -12.90
N LEU A 194 -10.89 -9.45 -12.91
CA LEU A 194 -9.94 -8.62 -12.17
C LEU A 194 -9.92 -7.17 -12.66
N SER A 195 -9.98 -6.96 -13.98
CA SER A 195 -10.02 -5.62 -14.57
C SER A 195 -11.30 -4.88 -14.16
N ALA A 196 -12.46 -5.53 -14.23
CA ALA A 196 -13.72 -4.97 -13.76
C ALA A 196 -13.68 -4.66 -12.25
N TRP A 197 -13.06 -5.52 -11.45
CA TRP A 197 -12.90 -5.28 -10.02
C TRP A 197 -11.98 -4.09 -9.70
N ILE A 198 -10.91 -3.87 -10.48
CA ILE A 198 -10.04 -2.69 -10.37
C ILE A 198 -10.80 -1.42 -10.77
N VAL A 199 -11.47 -1.44 -11.92
CA VAL A 199 -12.22 -0.29 -12.46
C VAL A 199 -13.34 0.14 -11.51
N ASN A 200 -14.03 -0.81 -10.88
CA ASN A 200 -15.07 -0.54 -9.88
C ASN A 200 -14.53 -0.14 -8.50
N GLY A 201 -13.21 -0.01 -8.32
CA GLY A 201 -12.59 0.42 -7.07
C GLY A 201 -12.41 -0.67 -6.02
N GLY A 202 -12.93 -1.87 -6.24
CA GLY A 202 -12.88 -2.96 -5.25
C GLY A 202 -11.46 -3.39 -4.91
N PHE A 203 -10.53 -3.34 -5.87
CA PHE A 203 -9.10 -3.58 -5.60
C PHE A 203 -8.53 -2.54 -4.61
N HIS A 204 -8.82 -1.26 -4.85
CA HIS A 204 -8.31 -0.17 -4.04
C HIS A 204 -8.91 -0.18 -2.63
N GLU A 205 -10.21 -0.44 -2.50
CA GLU A 205 -10.88 -0.61 -1.21
C GLU A 205 -10.30 -1.78 -0.42
N ALA A 206 -10.04 -2.91 -1.08
CA ALA A 206 -9.44 -4.08 -0.44
C ALA A 206 -7.98 -3.86 -0.01
N LEU A 207 -7.27 -2.93 -0.66
CA LEU A 207 -5.95 -2.47 -0.26
C LEU A 207 -5.98 -1.35 0.78
N LEU A 208 -7.17 -0.86 1.14
CA LEU A 208 -7.34 0.34 1.96
C LEU A 208 -6.63 1.56 1.37
N GLY A 209 -6.48 1.58 0.04
CA GLY A 209 -5.77 2.61 -0.70
C GLY A 209 -6.63 3.85 -0.92
N GLU A 210 -5.97 5.00 -0.97
CA GLU A 210 -6.60 6.28 -1.28
C GLU A 210 -6.82 6.49 -2.79
N THR A 211 -6.03 5.82 -3.62
CA THR A 211 -6.14 5.92 -5.07
C THR A 211 -7.38 5.22 -5.58
N ARG A 212 -7.97 5.72 -6.66
CA ARG A 212 -9.07 5.05 -7.38
C ARG A 212 -8.77 5.04 -8.87
N PHE A 213 -9.31 4.05 -9.58
CA PHE A 213 -9.34 4.09 -11.04
C PHE A 213 -10.24 5.24 -11.51
N GLY A 214 -9.83 5.96 -12.55
CA GLY A 214 -10.58 7.06 -13.15
C GLY A 214 -9.72 8.29 -13.44
N PHE A 215 -10.38 9.35 -13.92
CA PHE A 215 -9.75 10.64 -14.19
C PHE A 215 -9.95 11.60 -13.03
N GLY A 216 -8.95 12.46 -12.82
CA GLY A 216 -8.99 13.54 -11.81
C GLY A 216 -8.23 13.23 -10.54
N LEU A 217 -7.91 14.30 -9.81
CA LEU A 217 -7.19 14.23 -8.54
C LEU A 217 -8.18 13.99 -7.39
N PRO A 218 -8.01 12.96 -6.54
CA PRO A 218 -8.85 12.77 -5.37
C PRO A 218 -8.61 13.86 -4.31
N PRO A 219 -9.66 14.53 -3.80
CA PRO A 219 -9.54 15.61 -2.79
C PRO A 219 -8.93 15.18 -1.44
N HIS A 220 -9.02 13.89 -1.09
CA HIS A 220 -8.39 13.38 0.14
C HIS A 220 -6.88 13.20 -0.04
N THR A 221 -6.43 12.75 -1.22
CA THR A 221 -4.99 12.58 -1.51
C THR A 221 -4.30 13.91 -1.77
N TYR A 222 -4.93 14.81 -2.55
CA TYR A 222 -4.37 16.10 -2.95
C TYR A 222 -5.04 17.26 -2.20
N PRO A 223 -4.33 18.36 -1.90
CA PRO A 223 -4.87 19.49 -1.13
C PRO A 223 -5.76 20.40 -1.99
N LEU A 224 -6.70 19.85 -2.76
CA LEU A 224 -7.49 20.60 -3.75
C LEU A 224 -8.36 21.69 -3.11
N ARG A 225 -8.99 21.38 -1.98
CA ARG A 225 -9.85 22.35 -1.26
C ARG A 225 -8.99 23.45 -0.63
N PHE A 226 -7.80 23.12 -0.14
CA PHE A 226 -6.84 24.10 0.37
C PHE A 226 -6.25 24.95 -0.78
N ALA A 227 -6.02 24.36 -1.94
CA ALA A 227 -5.62 25.09 -3.14
C ALA A 227 -6.68 26.13 -3.53
N ALA A 228 -7.97 25.78 -3.47
CA ALA A 228 -9.04 26.74 -3.70
C ALA A 228 -9.07 27.88 -2.65
N TYR A 229 -8.66 27.61 -1.40
CA TYR A 229 -8.45 28.64 -0.39
C TYR A 229 -7.27 29.57 -0.77
N LEU A 230 -6.13 29.00 -1.15
CA LEU A 230 -4.94 29.77 -1.59
C LEU A 230 -5.19 30.60 -2.86
N GLU A 231 -6.04 30.13 -3.77
CA GLU A 231 -6.41 30.88 -4.98
C GLU A 231 -7.21 32.14 -4.65
N ARG A 232 -8.07 32.08 -3.63
CA ARG A 232 -8.82 33.26 -3.14
C ARG A 232 -7.94 34.18 -2.31
N HIS A 233 -6.97 33.61 -1.60
CA HIS A 233 -6.13 34.31 -0.63
C HIS A 233 -4.64 34.02 -0.89
N PRO A 234 -4.10 34.53 -2.01
CA PRO A 234 -2.71 34.29 -2.36
C PRO A 234 -1.80 35.04 -1.39
N ALA A 235 -1.14 34.31 -0.50
CA ALA A 235 -0.15 34.89 0.40
C ALA A 235 1.20 34.16 0.32
N PRO A 236 2.31 34.92 0.30
CA PRO A 236 3.63 34.34 0.36
C PRO A 236 3.91 33.84 1.78
N GLY A 237 4.73 32.81 1.90
CA GLY A 237 5.15 32.34 3.22
C GLY A 237 5.85 31.01 3.17
N ARG A 238 6.55 30.69 4.25
CA ARG A 238 7.15 29.39 4.49
C ARG A 238 6.16 28.50 5.23
N VAL A 239 5.67 27.46 4.57
CA VAL A 239 4.66 26.55 5.12
C VAL A 239 5.28 25.22 5.48
N PHE A 240 5.17 24.83 6.74
CA PHE A 240 5.37 23.44 7.15
C PHE A 240 4.19 22.60 6.65
N ASN A 241 4.43 21.59 5.83
CA ASN A 241 3.36 20.84 5.19
C ASN A 241 3.58 19.32 5.29
N ASN A 242 2.51 18.54 5.10
CA ASN A 242 2.64 17.11 4.81
C ASN A 242 3.34 16.88 3.45
N ALA A 243 4.31 15.97 3.39
CA ALA A 243 5.17 15.76 2.22
C ALA A 243 4.37 15.28 1.00
N ALA A 244 3.24 14.60 1.20
CA ALA A 244 2.34 14.21 0.11
C ALA A 244 1.67 15.42 -0.57
N ASP A 245 1.52 16.55 0.15
CA ASP A 245 0.93 17.77 -0.38
C ASP A 245 1.97 18.69 -1.05
N GLY A 246 3.24 18.57 -0.66
CA GLY A 246 4.32 19.50 -1.03
C GLY A 246 4.53 19.63 -2.53
N GLY A 247 4.68 18.52 -3.25
CA GLY A 247 4.92 18.55 -4.69
C GLY A 247 3.76 19.15 -5.49
N TYR A 248 2.52 18.92 -5.05
CA TYR A 248 1.34 19.53 -5.69
C TYR A 248 1.31 21.05 -5.43
N LEU A 249 1.57 21.47 -4.20
CA LEU A 249 1.56 22.89 -3.82
C LEU A 249 2.70 23.67 -4.47
N GLU A 250 3.91 23.12 -4.52
CA GLU A 250 5.05 23.73 -5.21
C GLU A 250 4.75 23.93 -6.71
N TYR A 251 4.16 22.93 -7.36
CA TYR A 251 3.76 23.02 -8.76
C TYR A 251 2.65 24.07 -8.99
N ARG A 252 1.60 24.07 -8.16
CA ARG A 252 0.42 24.92 -8.34
C ARG A 252 0.65 26.37 -7.90
N PHE A 253 1.50 26.59 -6.90
CA PHE A 253 1.73 27.88 -6.23
C PHE A 253 3.23 28.17 -6.08
N PRO A 254 3.92 28.63 -7.14
CA PRO A 254 5.38 28.84 -7.12
C PRO A 254 5.83 29.92 -6.11
N GLY A 255 4.93 30.80 -5.65
CA GLY A 255 5.22 31.77 -4.59
C GLY A 255 5.18 31.20 -3.17
N LEU A 256 4.62 29.99 -2.98
CA LEU A 256 4.52 29.33 -1.69
C LEU A 256 5.78 28.51 -1.41
N ARG A 257 6.45 28.79 -0.29
CA ARG A 257 7.67 28.06 0.10
C ARG A 257 7.30 26.88 0.98
N VAL A 258 6.98 25.75 0.37
CA VAL A 258 6.73 24.49 1.09
C VAL A 258 8.02 23.98 1.74
N TYR A 259 7.90 23.40 2.94
CA TYR A 259 9.07 22.91 3.68
C TYR A 259 9.56 21.55 3.18
N MET A 260 8.65 20.67 2.74
CA MET A 260 8.98 19.29 2.39
C MET A 260 8.09 18.76 1.26
N ASP A 261 8.62 17.86 0.45
CA ASP A 261 7.85 17.01 -0.45
C ASP A 261 8.30 15.54 -0.38
N SER A 262 7.81 14.70 -1.30
CA SER A 262 8.12 13.27 -1.34
C SER A 262 9.51 12.91 -1.88
N ARG A 263 10.33 13.89 -2.27
CA ARG A 263 11.72 13.71 -2.75
C ARG A 263 12.67 13.69 -1.56
N TYR A 264 12.65 12.59 -0.81
CA TYR A 264 13.51 12.40 0.37
C TYR A 264 14.97 12.15 -0.03
N VAL A 265 15.83 13.17 0.07
CA VAL A 265 17.25 13.09 -0.30
C VAL A 265 18.23 13.11 0.88
N ASP A 266 17.80 13.60 2.05
CA ASP A 266 18.65 13.77 3.24
C ASP A 266 18.02 13.06 4.46
N ALA A 267 18.65 11.98 4.94
CA ALA A 267 18.09 11.14 6.00
C ALA A 267 17.93 11.87 7.35
N PRO A 268 18.94 12.58 7.88
CA PRO A 268 18.78 13.44 9.04
C PRO A 268 17.59 14.40 8.94
N LEU A 269 17.48 15.15 7.83
CA LEU A 269 16.40 16.11 7.60
C LEU A 269 15.03 15.42 7.52
N VAL A 270 14.96 14.26 6.87
CA VAL A 270 13.73 13.45 6.77
C VAL A 270 13.29 12.94 8.14
N ARG A 271 14.21 12.45 8.97
CA ARG A 271 13.87 12.00 10.33
C ARG A 271 13.37 13.15 11.20
N GLU A 272 14.03 14.30 11.14
CA GLU A 272 13.59 15.50 11.86
C GLU A 272 12.20 15.94 11.40
N TYR A 273 11.95 15.94 10.09
CA TYR A 273 10.66 16.27 9.51
C TYR A 273 9.54 15.34 10.00
N PHE A 274 9.73 14.02 9.92
CA PHE A 274 8.73 13.07 10.38
C PHE A 274 8.51 13.12 11.89
N ALA A 275 9.55 13.39 12.68
CA ALA A 275 9.40 13.67 14.11
C ALA A 275 8.53 14.91 14.34
N ALA A 276 8.79 16.00 13.61
CA ALA A 276 8.02 17.23 13.70
C ALA A 276 6.55 17.07 13.27
N LEU A 277 6.20 16.10 12.41
CA LEU A 277 4.80 15.84 12.05
C LEU A 277 3.96 15.26 13.19
N VAL A 278 4.58 14.58 14.16
CA VAL A 278 3.87 13.83 15.21
C VAL A 278 4.15 14.32 16.63
N ASP A 279 5.33 14.90 16.87
CA ASP A 279 5.77 15.43 18.16
C ASP A 279 5.72 16.97 18.16
N PRO A 280 4.81 17.59 18.94
CA PRO A 280 4.74 19.05 19.07
C PRO A 280 6.06 19.69 19.51
N GLN A 281 6.88 19.04 20.34
CA GLN A 281 8.16 19.58 20.77
C GLN A 281 9.19 19.57 19.64
N ALA A 282 9.20 18.51 18.82
CA ALA A 282 10.04 18.45 17.62
C ALA A 282 9.63 19.52 16.60
N PHE A 283 8.31 19.72 16.41
CA PHE A 283 7.79 20.82 15.60
C PHE A 283 8.26 22.18 16.13
N ALA A 284 8.12 22.45 17.43
CA ALA A 284 8.54 23.72 18.04
C ALA A 284 10.04 23.99 17.83
N ARG A 285 10.91 22.99 18.04
CA ARG A 285 12.36 23.11 17.76
C ARG A 285 12.65 23.40 16.30
N LEU A 286 11.93 22.74 15.39
CA LEU A 286 12.09 22.96 13.95
C LEU A 286 11.60 24.34 13.54
N HIS A 287 10.43 24.75 14.03
CA HIS A 287 9.86 26.08 13.82
C HIS A 287 10.77 27.19 14.35
N ALA A 288 11.40 27.03 15.51
CA ALA A 288 12.35 28.01 16.04
C ALA A 288 13.52 28.30 15.08
N ARG A 289 13.98 27.29 14.33
CA ARG A 289 15.04 27.44 13.33
C ARG A 289 14.52 27.91 11.98
N GLN A 290 13.40 27.36 11.53
CA GLN A 290 12.88 27.59 10.17
C GLN A 290 11.92 28.77 10.06
N ARG A 291 11.36 29.25 11.17
CA ARG A 291 10.40 30.36 11.27
C ARG A 291 9.27 30.23 10.24
N PHE A 292 8.45 29.20 10.41
CA PHE A 292 7.31 28.95 9.52
C PHE A 292 6.23 30.03 9.69
N ASP A 293 5.68 30.52 8.59
CA ASP A 293 4.53 31.42 8.59
C ASP A 293 3.22 30.64 8.73
N GLY A 294 3.18 29.38 8.26
CA GLY A 294 2.02 28.50 8.36
C GLY A 294 2.36 27.02 8.51
N ALA A 295 1.38 26.23 8.93
CA ALA A 295 1.46 24.78 9.07
C ALA A 295 0.21 24.11 8.48
N LEU A 296 0.37 23.39 7.36
CA LEU A 296 -0.67 22.59 6.70
C LEU A 296 -0.52 21.12 7.10
N LEU A 297 -1.44 20.63 7.93
CA LEU A 297 -1.36 19.32 8.55
C LEU A 297 -2.50 18.43 8.05
N LYS A 298 -2.17 17.17 7.71
CA LYS A 298 -3.18 16.13 7.51
C LYS A 298 -3.64 15.61 8.87
N ILE A 299 -4.93 15.69 9.12
CA ILE A 299 -5.52 15.36 10.43
C ILE A 299 -5.34 13.89 10.79
N ALA A 300 -5.39 13.01 9.79
CA ALA A 300 -5.17 11.58 9.99
C ALA A 300 -3.72 11.24 10.38
N ASP A 301 -2.75 12.05 9.96
CA ASP A 301 -1.32 11.79 10.16
C ASP A 301 -0.75 12.52 11.38
N SER A 302 -1.33 13.69 11.70
CA SER A 302 -0.78 14.62 12.70
C SER A 302 -1.79 15.05 13.80
N PRO A 303 -2.66 14.16 14.34
CA PRO A 303 -3.71 14.60 15.27
C PRO A 303 -3.14 15.20 16.57
N GLY A 304 -2.00 14.71 17.05
CA GLY A 304 -1.33 15.25 18.24
C GLY A 304 -0.78 16.66 18.04
N LEU A 305 -0.17 16.93 16.87
CA LEU A 305 0.32 18.26 16.53
C LEU A 305 -0.84 19.24 16.31
N VAL A 306 -1.91 18.82 15.63
CA VAL A 306 -3.12 19.64 15.44
C VAL A 306 -3.71 20.05 16.80
N LEU A 307 -3.84 19.10 17.74
CA LEU A 307 -4.31 19.39 19.09
C LEU A 307 -3.40 20.40 19.80
N ALA A 308 -2.08 20.25 19.67
CA ALA A 308 -1.13 21.17 20.28
C ALA A 308 -1.25 22.59 19.69
N LEU A 309 -1.36 22.73 18.36
CA LEU A 309 -1.49 24.04 17.71
C LEU A 309 -2.84 24.71 17.97
N LEU A 310 -3.92 23.95 18.20
CA LEU A 310 -5.21 24.51 18.63
C LEU A 310 -5.14 25.14 20.04
N GLY A 311 -4.26 24.62 20.91
CA GLY A 311 -4.05 25.14 22.25
C GLY A 311 -2.94 26.19 22.37
N ASP A 312 -2.16 26.40 21.31
CA ASP A 312 -1.02 27.32 21.30
C ASP A 312 -1.47 28.73 20.91
N PRO A 313 -1.31 29.74 21.81
CA PRO A 313 -1.75 31.10 21.53
C PRO A 313 -0.97 31.77 20.38
N GLN A 314 0.19 31.23 19.96
CA GLN A 314 0.97 31.74 18.84
C GLN A 314 0.45 31.27 17.49
N TRP A 315 -0.49 30.33 17.46
CA TRP A 315 -1.04 29.77 16.24
C TRP A 315 -2.54 30.02 16.16
N ARG A 316 -3.03 30.20 14.93
CA ARG A 316 -4.46 30.35 14.66
C ARG A 316 -4.87 29.40 13.55
N LEU A 317 -5.93 28.63 13.77
CA LEU A 317 -6.58 27.87 12.71
C LEU A 317 -7.28 28.86 11.76
N VAL A 318 -6.79 29.00 10.53
CA VAL A 318 -7.36 29.90 9.52
C VAL A 318 -8.17 29.15 8.45
N TYR A 319 -7.95 27.84 8.33
CA TYR A 319 -8.67 26.97 7.40
C TYR A 319 -8.72 25.54 7.93
N GLY A 320 -9.84 24.86 7.70
CA GLY A 320 -9.98 23.43 7.93
C GLY A 320 -10.94 22.79 6.93
N ASP A 321 -10.57 21.62 6.42
CA ASP A 321 -11.44 20.73 5.64
C ASP A 321 -11.47 19.34 6.30
N PRO A 322 -12.20 18.34 5.77
CA PRO A 322 -12.27 17.03 6.40
C PRO A 322 -10.90 16.34 6.57
N HIS A 323 -9.90 16.67 5.77
CA HIS A 323 -8.59 16.01 5.72
C HIS A 323 -7.45 16.85 6.28
N ARG A 324 -7.55 18.19 6.24
CA ARG A 324 -6.46 19.11 6.49
C ARG A 324 -6.85 20.25 7.43
N ALA A 325 -5.89 20.65 8.25
CA ALA A 325 -5.94 21.85 9.05
C ALA A 325 -4.79 22.77 8.63
N PHE A 326 -5.07 24.04 8.42
CA PHE A 326 -4.04 25.05 8.15
C PHE A 326 -4.01 26.07 9.28
N PHE A 327 -2.88 26.10 9.97
CA PHE A 327 -2.57 27.06 11.02
C PHE A 327 -1.63 28.12 10.49
N VAL A 328 -1.78 29.34 10.97
CA VAL A 328 -0.90 30.46 10.64
C VAL A 328 -0.38 31.06 11.94
N ALA A 329 0.88 31.46 11.93
CA ALA A 329 1.48 32.19 13.04
C ALA A 329 0.64 33.46 13.31
N ARG A 330 0.26 33.70 14.56
CA ARG A 330 -0.76 34.71 14.89
C ARG A 330 -0.44 36.10 14.34
N GLU A 331 0.82 36.51 14.42
CA GLU A 331 1.32 37.78 13.87
C GLU A 331 0.98 37.93 12.37
N ARG A 332 1.04 36.84 11.61
CA ARG A 332 0.70 36.77 10.17
C ARG A 332 -0.80 36.65 9.92
N ALA A 333 -1.55 36.06 10.85
CA ALA A 333 -3.00 36.02 10.75
C ALA A 333 -3.61 37.41 11.01
N GLU A 334 -3.01 38.16 11.94
CA GLU A 334 -3.46 39.50 12.33
C GLU A 334 -3.07 40.58 11.31
N SER A 335 -2.02 40.38 10.50
CA SER A 335 -1.72 41.25 9.35
C SER A 335 -2.78 41.17 8.24
N GLY A 336 -3.66 40.16 8.28
CA GLY A 336 -4.67 39.93 7.24
C GLY A 336 -4.14 39.20 6.01
N ASP A 337 -2.87 38.76 6.02
CA ASP A 337 -2.28 37.99 4.91
C ASP A 337 -3.00 36.65 4.70
N TRP A 338 -3.52 36.06 5.78
CA TRP A 338 -4.21 34.78 5.78
C TRP A 338 -5.59 34.91 6.45
N PRO A 339 -6.64 35.25 5.70
CA PRO A 339 -7.97 35.44 6.28
C PRO A 339 -8.52 34.12 6.82
N VAL A 340 -9.24 34.24 7.93
CA VAL A 340 -9.81 33.10 8.65
C VAL A 340 -11.14 32.72 8.00
N GLU A 341 -11.18 31.55 7.39
CA GLU A 341 -12.42 30.93 6.91
C GLU A 341 -12.95 29.94 7.96
N PRO A 342 -14.28 29.88 8.20
CA PRO A 342 -14.88 28.87 9.06
C PRO A 342 -14.51 27.45 8.57
N PRO A 343 -14.00 26.56 9.45
CA PRO A 343 -13.66 25.20 9.06
C PRO A 343 -14.87 24.41 8.54
N LEU A 344 -14.66 23.68 7.45
CA LEU A 344 -15.66 22.85 6.78
C LEU A 344 -15.35 21.36 7.01
N PHE A 345 -15.78 20.82 8.13
CA PHE A 345 -15.55 19.44 8.56
C PHE A 345 -16.32 18.40 7.73
N PHE A 346 -17.33 18.81 7.00
CA PHE A 346 -18.13 17.95 6.14
C PHE A 346 -18.58 18.68 4.87
N GLN A 347 -18.38 18.05 3.70
CA GLN A 347 -18.79 18.63 2.41
C GLN A 347 -19.50 17.60 1.51
N GLY A 348 -20.35 16.75 2.11
CA GLY A 348 -21.06 15.69 1.37
C GLY A 348 -20.20 14.43 1.13
N ASP A 349 -19.07 14.31 1.80
CA ASP A 349 -18.17 13.15 1.70
C ASP A 349 -18.83 11.89 2.29
N ASP A 350 -18.71 10.73 1.62
CA ASP A 350 -19.22 9.48 2.21
C ASP A 350 -18.33 9.03 3.38
N LEU A 351 -18.77 9.29 4.61
CA LEU A 351 -18.05 8.94 5.83
C LEU A 351 -18.02 7.42 6.10
N ALA A 352 -18.82 6.61 5.40
CA ALA A 352 -18.72 5.16 5.48
C ALA A 352 -17.44 4.64 4.81
N ARG A 353 -16.87 5.42 3.88
CA ARG A 353 -15.56 5.14 3.30
C ARG A 353 -14.48 5.50 4.31
N ARG A 354 -13.58 4.55 4.55
CA ARG A 354 -12.47 4.72 5.51
C ARG A 354 -11.67 6.01 5.29
N VAL A 355 -11.41 6.37 4.03
CA VAL A 355 -10.64 7.57 3.66
C VAL A 355 -11.27 8.86 4.16
N ASN A 356 -12.61 8.92 4.31
CA ASN A 356 -13.32 10.11 4.81
C ASN A 356 -13.75 9.96 6.27
N GLY A 357 -14.16 8.76 6.67
CA GLY A 357 -14.60 8.48 8.03
C GLY A 357 -13.48 8.59 9.06
N LEU A 358 -12.26 8.15 8.72
CA LEU A 358 -11.12 8.22 9.65
C LEU A 358 -10.73 9.68 9.97
N PRO A 359 -10.55 10.59 9.00
CA PRO A 359 -10.33 12.00 9.30
C PRO A 359 -11.45 12.64 10.12
N ALA A 360 -12.73 12.33 9.85
CA ALA A 360 -13.85 12.81 10.66
C ALA A 360 -13.75 12.34 12.13
N ILE A 361 -13.39 11.08 12.36
CA ILE A 361 -13.13 10.54 13.71
C ILE A 361 -11.98 11.29 14.38
N GLN A 362 -10.90 11.53 13.65
CA GLN A 362 -9.72 12.23 14.18
C GLN A 362 -10.02 13.69 14.52
N TRP A 363 -10.76 14.40 13.67
CA TRP A 363 -11.24 15.76 13.95
C TRP A 363 -12.03 15.82 15.26
N VAL A 364 -13.08 15.01 15.40
CA VAL A 364 -13.89 15.01 16.63
C VAL A 364 -13.07 14.55 17.83
N GLY A 365 -12.19 13.56 17.67
CA GLY A 365 -11.29 13.12 18.73
C GLY A 365 -10.30 14.19 19.19
N VAL A 366 -9.78 15.01 18.28
CA VAL A 366 -8.92 16.17 18.58
C VAL A 366 -9.74 17.25 19.29
N LEU A 367 -10.87 17.65 18.72
CA LEU A 367 -11.70 18.73 19.25
C LEU A 367 -12.29 18.40 20.63
N ALA A 368 -12.71 17.15 20.86
CA ALA A 368 -13.17 16.68 22.17
C ALA A 368 -12.07 16.70 23.25
N ARG A 369 -10.80 16.54 22.86
CA ARG A 369 -9.65 16.66 23.78
C ARG A 369 -9.19 18.11 23.97
N GLY A 370 -9.53 18.99 23.03
CA GLY A 370 -9.21 20.42 23.09
C GLY A 370 -10.10 21.19 24.05
N SER A 371 -9.85 22.50 24.14
CA SER A 371 -10.64 23.45 24.93
C SER A 371 -11.68 24.21 24.12
N ASP A 372 -11.65 24.14 22.78
CA ASP A 372 -12.56 24.88 21.91
C ASP A 372 -13.90 24.16 21.71
N ARG A 373 -14.80 24.38 22.66
CA ARG A 373 -16.18 23.86 22.63
C ARG A 373 -16.92 24.30 21.35
N ALA A 374 -16.74 25.54 20.92
CA ALA A 374 -17.49 26.08 19.78
C ALA A 374 -17.10 25.37 18.49
N LEU A 375 -15.80 25.10 18.31
CA LEU A 375 -15.29 24.36 17.16
C LEU A 375 -15.77 22.90 17.16
N LEU A 376 -15.82 22.25 18.34
CA LEU A 376 -16.40 20.92 18.47
C LEU A 376 -17.87 20.89 18.05
N LEU A 377 -18.69 21.83 18.54
CA LEU A 377 -20.10 21.93 18.15
C LEU A 377 -20.27 22.15 16.65
N ALA A 378 -19.49 23.06 16.06
CA ALA A 378 -19.51 23.30 14.62
C ALA A 378 -19.19 22.04 13.82
N ALA A 379 -18.19 21.26 14.25
CA ALA A 379 -17.86 19.98 13.63
C ALA A 379 -19.00 18.95 13.74
N LEU A 380 -19.57 18.80 14.94
CA LEU A 380 -20.66 17.85 15.18
C LEU A 380 -21.93 18.22 14.40
N GLU A 381 -22.30 19.49 14.34
CA GLU A 381 -23.46 19.96 13.56
C GLU A 381 -23.25 19.68 12.07
N GLN A 382 -22.08 20.00 11.50
CA GLN A 382 -21.76 19.70 10.10
C GLN A 382 -21.76 18.19 9.81
N LEU A 383 -21.12 17.39 10.67
CA LEU A 383 -21.08 15.92 10.53
C LEU A 383 -22.45 15.27 10.72
N SER A 384 -23.34 15.90 11.48
CA SER A 384 -24.73 15.50 11.59
C SER A 384 -25.51 15.68 10.29
N GLY A 385 -24.93 16.27 9.23
CA GLY A 385 -25.49 16.24 7.87
C GLY A 385 -25.23 14.94 7.11
N ALA A 386 -24.31 14.09 7.58
CA ALA A 386 -23.92 12.89 6.83
C ALA A 386 -24.99 11.78 6.88
N PRO A 387 -25.19 11.02 5.79
CA PRO A 387 -26.16 9.92 5.76
C PRO A 387 -25.73 8.75 6.64
N ARG A 388 -24.42 8.56 6.82
CA ARG A 388 -23.82 7.51 7.65
C ARG A 388 -22.71 8.13 8.49
N ILE A 389 -22.72 7.87 9.79
CA ILE A 389 -21.80 8.49 10.75
C ILE A 389 -20.99 7.39 11.45
N PRO A 390 -19.64 7.46 11.46
CA PRO A 390 -18.85 6.44 12.13
C PRO A 390 -19.15 6.41 13.63
N SER A 391 -19.28 5.21 14.22
CA SER A 391 -19.55 5.03 15.65
C SER A 391 -18.58 5.80 16.56
N TYR A 392 -17.31 5.92 16.17
CA TYR A 392 -16.31 6.64 16.95
C TYR A 392 -16.52 8.16 17.00
N VAL A 393 -17.16 8.77 15.99
CA VAL A 393 -17.56 10.19 16.04
C VAL A 393 -18.56 10.40 17.17
N ILE A 394 -19.58 9.55 17.24
CA ILE A 394 -20.64 9.60 18.25
C ILE A 394 -20.07 9.25 19.63
N GLN A 395 -19.18 8.26 19.70
CA GLN A 395 -18.48 7.89 20.92
C GLN A 395 -17.74 9.08 21.54
N TYR A 396 -16.88 9.77 20.78
CA TYR A 396 -16.12 10.90 21.31
C TYR A 396 -17.03 12.05 21.75
N ALA A 397 -18.09 12.33 20.99
CA ALA A 397 -19.07 13.34 21.36
C ALA A 397 -19.80 13.00 22.67
N LEU A 398 -20.29 11.75 22.83
CA LEU A 398 -20.94 11.30 24.06
C LEU A 398 -19.98 11.34 25.25
N GLN A 399 -18.74 10.87 25.09
CA GLN A 399 -17.73 10.92 26.16
C GLN A 399 -17.49 12.37 26.61
N TYR A 400 -17.24 13.29 25.68
CA TYR A 400 -17.09 14.70 25.98
C TYR A 400 -18.32 15.27 26.70
N GLY A 401 -19.51 14.99 26.17
CA GLY A 401 -20.77 15.48 26.73
C GLY A 401 -21.01 15.00 28.16
N PHE A 402 -20.69 13.75 28.48
CA PHE A 402 -20.79 13.24 29.85
C PHE A 402 -19.72 13.81 30.78
N GLU A 403 -18.46 13.90 30.32
CA GLU A 403 -17.34 14.41 31.13
C GLU A 403 -17.51 15.89 31.46
N ARG A 404 -18.02 16.70 30.53
CA ARG A 404 -18.22 18.15 30.68
C ARG A 404 -19.63 18.54 31.09
N GLN A 405 -20.54 17.56 31.24
CA GLN A 405 -21.97 17.80 31.46
C GLN A 405 -22.60 18.72 30.39
N ASP A 406 -22.17 18.55 29.13
CA ASP A 406 -22.57 19.40 28.01
C ASP A 406 -23.79 18.82 27.28
N GLY A 407 -24.98 19.29 27.67
CA GLY A 407 -26.26 18.81 27.14
C GLY A 407 -26.43 19.01 25.63
N GLU A 408 -25.83 20.05 25.05
CA GLU A 408 -25.92 20.35 23.61
C GLU A 408 -25.13 19.34 22.79
N VAL A 409 -23.91 18.98 23.25
CA VAL A 409 -23.11 17.93 22.60
C VAL A 409 -23.79 16.56 22.72
N LEU A 410 -24.38 16.25 23.88
CA LEU A 410 -25.13 15.00 24.07
C LEU A 410 -26.35 14.91 23.14
N GLU A 411 -27.09 16.01 22.96
CA GLU A 411 -28.20 16.09 22.03
C GLU A 411 -27.77 15.85 20.59
N LEU A 412 -26.72 16.54 20.16
CA LEU A 412 -26.11 16.35 18.84
C LEU A 412 -25.70 14.90 18.60
N ALA A 413 -25.00 14.30 19.56
CA ALA A 413 -24.60 12.90 19.47
C ALA A 413 -25.79 11.95 19.36
N SER A 414 -26.86 12.20 20.13
CA SER A 414 -28.12 11.44 20.04
C SER A 414 -28.79 11.57 18.67
N ARG A 415 -28.83 12.78 18.08
CA ARG A 415 -29.35 13.01 16.71
C ARG A 415 -28.57 12.24 15.63
N MET A 416 -27.29 11.96 15.86
CA MET A 416 -26.44 11.20 14.94
C MET A 416 -26.63 9.68 15.08
N TYR A 417 -27.07 9.18 16.24
CA TYR A 417 -27.14 7.75 16.56
C TYR A 417 -27.96 6.90 15.57
N PRO A 418 -29.15 7.32 15.08
CA PRO A 418 -29.90 6.53 14.09
C PRO A 418 -29.16 6.29 12.76
N ARG A 419 -28.17 7.13 12.44
CA ARG A 419 -27.32 7.04 11.24
C ARG A 419 -25.96 6.43 11.51
N MET A 420 -25.75 5.92 12.72
CA MET A 420 -24.49 5.29 13.11
C MET A 420 -24.20 4.08 12.22
N PHE A 421 -23.00 4.03 11.66
CA PHE A 421 -22.42 2.78 11.18
C PHE A 421 -21.24 2.40 12.08
N ALA A 422 -21.22 1.14 12.50
CA ALA A 422 -20.16 0.64 13.35
C ALA A 422 -18.97 0.18 12.52
N LEU A 423 -17.77 0.68 12.83
CA LEU A 423 -16.53 0.19 12.22
C LEU A 423 -16.15 -1.20 12.74
N ASP A 424 -16.55 -1.51 13.98
CA ASP A 424 -16.45 -2.83 14.58
C ASP A 424 -17.54 -3.04 15.66
N THR A 425 -17.69 -4.28 16.13
CA THR A 425 -18.68 -4.66 17.15
C THR A 425 -18.40 -4.02 18.52
N ALA A 426 -17.17 -3.63 18.82
CA ALA A 426 -16.82 -3.00 20.09
C ALA A 426 -17.31 -1.55 20.14
N GLY A 427 -17.04 -0.77 19.08
CA GLY A 427 -17.51 0.60 18.93
C GLY A 427 -19.03 0.72 19.01
N ARG A 428 -19.77 -0.21 18.38
CA ARG A 428 -21.24 -0.26 18.52
C ARG A 428 -21.68 -0.45 19.97
N ARG A 429 -21.18 -1.50 20.63
CA ARG A 429 -21.56 -1.81 22.02
C ARG A 429 -21.23 -0.67 22.97
N PHE A 430 -20.13 0.04 22.73
CA PHE A 430 -19.72 1.18 23.54
C PHE A 430 -20.68 2.37 23.37
N VAL A 431 -21.04 2.74 22.13
CA VAL A 431 -22.02 3.80 21.88
C VAL A 431 -23.38 3.42 22.46
N ASP A 432 -23.86 2.18 22.24
CA ASP A 432 -25.13 1.70 22.78
C ASP A 432 -25.16 1.80 24.32
N ALA A 433 -24.04 1.52 24.99
CA ALA A 433 -23.92 1.65 26.44
C ALA A 433 -23.97 3.11 26.91
N LEU A 434 -23.33 4.03 26.20
CA LEU A 434 -23.39 5.46 26.49
C LEU A 434 -24.79 6.04 26.24
N MET A 435 -25.45 5.63 25.15
CA MET A 435 -26.82 6.05 24.84
C MET A 435 -27.83 5.63 25.91
N ARG A 436 -27.68 4.44 26.51
CA ARG A 436 -28.52 4.00 27.64
C ARG A 436 -28.36 4.84 28.91
N ARG A 437 -27.28 5.62 29.04
CA ARG A 437 -27.04 6.51 30.18
C ARG A 437 -27.67 7.90 29.98
N LEU A 438 -28.14 8.23 28.79
CA LEU A 438 -28.85 9.48 28.57
C LEU A 438 -30.16 9.47 29.37
N PRO A 439 -30.55 10.58 30.01
CA PRO A 439 -31.87 10.70 30.61
C PRO A 439 -32.92 10.43 29.54
N SER A 440 -33.93 9.61 29.86
CA SER A 440 -35.13 9.51 29.04
C SER A 440 -35.74 10.91 28.96
N ARG A 441 -35.65 11.53 27.77
CA ARG A 441 -36.30 12.81 27.49
C ARG A 441 -37.82 12.65 27.49
#